data_AF-A0A1V4JWJ9-F1
#
_entry.id   AF-A0A1V4JWJ9-F1
#
_cell.length_a   1.000
_cell.length_b   1.000
_cell.length_c   1.000
_cell.angle_alpha   90.00
_cell.angle_beta   90.00
_cell.angle_gamma   90.00
#
_symmetry.space_group_name_H-M   'P 1'
#
loop_
_entity.id
_entity.type
_entity.pdbx_description
1 polymer ?
#
loop_
_entity_poly.entity_id
_entity_poly.type
_entity_poly.pdbx_seq_one_letter_code
_entity_poly.pdbx_strand_id
1 'polypeptide(L)'
;MKNSHEHVESLWVRIRGNKGNLVVGVYYRLPNQRETIDEAFLLQLQETSHSQTLVLGDFNHPNIRWKSSMASCRQSRRLLKCIEDNFLSQVIDSPTKGDAILDLIVTNVSGLIGDFKIGDSLGCSDHMLVEFAVLKDVGQAKSKIRTMNFRKARFQLFKELVNRITWETVLRD
;
A
#
# COMPACT_ATOMS: atom_id res chain seq x y z
N MET A 1 -13.04 -7.43 -31.13
CA MET A 1 -11.82 -7.41 -30.30
C MET A 1 -11.31 -5.97 -30.18
N LYS A 2 -11.53 -5.32 -29.03
CA LYS A 2 -10.77 -4.18 -28.48
C LYS A 2 -11.20 -4.06 -27.00
N ASN A 3 -10.53 -4.83 -26.14
CA ASN A 3 -10.57 -4.58 -24.70
C ASN A 3 -9.59 -3.43 -24.44
N SER A 4 -10.10 -2.24 -24.11
CA SER A 4 -9.26 -1.15 -23.60
C SER A 4 -10.04 -0.34 -22.57
N HIS A 5 -10.46 -1.01 -21.50
CA HIS A 5 -10.56 -0.32 -20.22
C HIS A 5 -9.13 -0.22 -19.71
N GLU A 6 -8.48 0.92 -19.95
CA GLU A 6 -7.19 1.20 -19.31
C GLU A 6 -7.46 1.34 -17.81
N HIS A 7 -6.91 0.42 -17.02
CA HIS A 7 -7.08 0.37 -15.58
C HIS A 7 -6.01 1.23 -14.89
N VAL A 8 -6.35 1.80 -13.74
CA VAL A 8 -5.39 2.47 -12.86
C VAL A 8 -4.38 1.43 -12.38
N GLU A 9 -3.08 1.67 -12.62
CA GLU A 9 -2.00 0.83 -12.09
C GLU A 9 -1.79 1.15 -10.60
N SER A 10 -2.62 0.54 -9.76
CA SER A 10 -2.58 0.69 -8.31
C SER A 10 -2.91 -0.62 -7.58
N LEU A 11 -2.37 -0.76 -6.37
CA LEU A 11 -2.69 -1.85 -5.46
C LEU A 11 -3.03 -1.27 -4.08
N TRP A 12 -4.11 -1.75 -3.48
CA TRP A 12 -4.58 -1.30 -2.17
C TRP A 12 -4.65 -2.47 -1.19
N VAL A 13 -4.08 -2.30 0.00
CA VAL A 13 -4.09 -3.28 1.07
C VAL A 13 -4.58 -2.62 2.36
N ARG A 14 -5.40 -3.33 3.12
CA ARG A 14 -5.84 -2.89 4.46
C ARG A 14 -5.11 -3.66 5.55
N ILE A 15 -4.23 -2.97 6.27
CA ILE A 15 -3.49 -3.50 7.42
C ILE A 15 -4.32 -3.26 8.69
N ARG A 16 -4.92 -4.34 9.21
CA ARG A 16 -5.69 -4.31 10.45
C ARG A 16 -4.77 -4.28 11.66
N GLY A 17 -5.07 -3.41 12.61
CA GLY A 17 -4.37 -3.33 13.90
C GLY A 17 -5.35 -3.01 15.02
N ASN A 18 -4.91 -3.24 16.27
CA ASN A 18 -5.77 -3.06 17.44
C ASN A 18 -6.24 -1.61 17.65
N LYS A 19 -5.45 -0.63 17.21
CA LYS A 19 -5.74 0.81 17.33
C LYS A 19 -6.30 1.44 16.05
N GLY A 20 -6.70 0.63 15.07
CA GLY A 20 -7.25 1.11 13.80
C GLY A 20 -6.65 0.41 12.59
N ASN A 21 -7.38 0.52 11.48
CA ASN A 21 -6.97 0.01 10.18
C ASN A 21 -6.15 1.08 9.45
N LEU A 22 -5.01 0.69 8.87
CA LEU A 22 -4.24 1.53 7.95
C LEU A 22 -4.51 1.00 6.54
N VAL A 23 -4.96 1.85 5.63
CA VAL A 23 -5.06 1.54 4.20
C VAL A 23 -3.74 1.97 3.56
N VAL A 24 -3.09 1.04 2.87
CA VAL A 24 -1.85 1.27 2.15
C VAL A 24 -2.10 1.12 0.66
N GLY A 25 -1.79 2.16 -0.10
CA GLY A 25 -1.85 2.17 -1.56
C GLY A 25 -0.46 2.24 -2.17
N VAL A 26 -0.25 1.49 -3.24
CA VAL A 26 0.88 1.73 -4.16
C VAL A 26 0.30 2.17 -5.49
N TYR A 27 0.87 3.23 -6.07
CA TYR A 27 0.43 3.80 -7.34
C TYR A 27 1.60 4.00 -8.29
N TYR A 28 1.42 3.60 -9.55
CA TYR A 28 2.35 3.90 -10.62
C TYR A 28 1.62 4.67 -11.72
N ARG A 29 2.03 5.91 -11.96
CA ARG A 29 1.52 6.74 -13.04
C ARG A 29 2.46 6.67 -14.23
N LEU A 30 1.98 6.28 -15.40
CA LEU A 30 2.78 6.41 -16.63
C LEU A 30 3.03 7.90 -16.96
N PRO A 31 4.21 8.30 -17.47
CA PRO A 31 4.51 9.70 -17.79
C PRO A 31 3.46 10.38 -18.68
N ASN A 32 2.95 9.65 -19.67
CA ASN A 32 1.94 10.10 -20.64
C ASN A 32 0.53 9.58 -20.33
N GLN A 33 0.24 9.26 -19.06
CA GLN A 33 -1.06 8.76 -18.65
C GLN A 33 -2.19 9.75 -18.99
N ARG A 34 -3.31 9.19 -19.47
CA ARG A 34 -4.51 9.97 -19.80
C ARG A 34 -5.14 10.56 -18.55
N GLU A 35 -5.70 11.76 -18.67
CA GLU A 35 -6.37 12.44 -17.57
C GLU A 35 -7.52 11.60 -16.96
N THR A 36 -8.22 10.78 -17.74
CA THR A 36 -9.29 9.90 -17.24
C THR A 36 -8.79 8.82 -16.28
N ILE A 37 -7.55 8.36 -16.43
CA ILE A 37 -6.94 7.38 -15.51
C ILE A 37 -6.46 8.11 -14.25
N ASP A 38 -5.90 9.32 -14.39
CA ASP A 38 -5.58 10.19 -13.26
C ASP A 38 -6.83 10.43 -12.42
N GLU A 39 -7.97 10.74 -13.04
CA GLU A 39 -9.26 10.93 -12.37
C GLU A 39 -9.71 9.70 -11.58
N ALA A 40 -9.63 8.52 -12.20
CA ALA A 40 -10.01 7.29 -11.53
C ALA A 40 -9.14 7.03 -10.28
N PHE A 41 -7.83 7.31 -10.35
CA PHE A 41 -6.96 7.22 -9.19
C PHE A 41 -7.31 8.28 -8.12
N LEU A 42 -7.56 9.54 -8.50
CA LEU A 42 -7.92 10.58 -7.54
C LEU A 42 -9.21 10.25 -6.77
N LEU A 43 -10.18 9.61 -7.42
CA LEU A 43 -11.38 9.11 -6.75
C LEU A 43 -11.07 7.98 -5.75
N GLN A 44 -10.17 7.06 -6.09
CA GLN A 44 -9.71 6.03 -5.15
C GLN A 44 -8.99 6.66 -3.95
N LEU A 45 -8.12 7.64 -4.21
CA LEU A 45 -7.39 8.37 -3.17
C LEU A 45 -8.36 9.08 -2.22
N GLN A 46 -9.34 9.80 -2.76
CA GLN A 46 -10.37 10.49 -1.97
C GLN A 46 -11.22 9.52 -1.12
N GLU A 47 -11.64 8.40 -1.68
CA GLU A 47 -12.39 7.39 -0.92
C GLU A 47 -11.56 6.83 0.24
N THR A 48 -10.28 6.54 -0.01
CA THR A 48 -9.40 5.99 1.02
C THR A 48 -8.99 7.02 2.07
N SER A 49 -8.95 8.32 1.76
CA SER A 49 -8.59 9.36 2.73
C SER A 49 -9.61 9.55 3.85
N HIS A 50 -10.81 8.96 3.75
CA HIS A 50 -11.75 8.85 4.88
C HIS A 50 -11.27 7.90 5.99
N SER A 51 -10.21 7.11 5.74
CA SER A 51 -9.53 6.25 6.71
C SER A 51 -8.08 6.73 6.94
N GLN A 52 -7.39 6.16 7.94
CA GLN A 52 -5.93 6.30 8.02
C GLN A 52 -5.31 5.71 6.76
N THR A 53 -4.65 6.54 5.96
CA THR A 53 -4.20 6.18 4.62
C THR A 53 -2.75 6.58 4.41
N LEU A 54 -2.00 5.66 3.79
CA LEU A 54 -0.64 5.84 3.32
C LEU A 54 -0.59 5.42 1.86
N VAL A 55 -0.20 6.32 0.97
CA VAL A 55 -0.04 6.02 -0.46
C VAL A 55 1.37 6.36 -0.89
N LEU A 56 1.99 5.47 -1.64
CA LEU A 56 3.34 5.65 -2.15
C LEU A 56 3.48 5.19 -3.59
N GLY A 57 4.54 5.65 -4.26
CA GLY A 57 4.95 5.17 -5.58
C GLY A 57 5.34 6.32 -6.50
N ASP A 58 5.52 6.01 -7.77
CA ASP A 58 5.95 6.96 -8.80
C ASP A 58 4.72 7.65 -9.41
N PHE A 59 4.53 8.92 -9.06
CA PHE A 59 3.41 9.72 -9.51
C PHE A 59 3.71 10.47 -10.81
N ASN A 60 4.95 10.47 -11.32
CA ASN A 60 5.33 11.11 -12.59
C ASN A 60 4.65 12.47 -12.86
N HIS A 61 4.66 13.37 -11.88
CA HIS A 61 4.14 14.74 -11.98
C HIS A 61 5.27 15.79 -11.90
N PRO A 62 6.16 15.88 -12.91
CA PRO A 62 7.32 16.78 -12.90
C PRO A 62 6.95 18.27 -12.87
N ASN A 63 5.69 18.60 -13.17
CA ASN A 63 5.20 19.98 -13.20
C ASN A 63 4.81 20.53 -11.82
N ILE A 64 4.95 19.74 -10.75
CA ILE A 64 4.71 20.17 -9.37
C ILE A 64 5.99 20.78 -8.79
N ARG A 65 5.86 21.99 -8.24
CA ARG A 65 6.86 22.64 -7.38
C ARG A 65 6.41 22.49 -5.93
N TRP A 66 6.89 21.44 -5.27
CA TRP A 66 6.49 21.07 -3.91
C TRP A 66 6.74 22.16 -2.87
N LYS A 67 7.91 22.83 -2.92
CA LYS A 67 8.26 23.92 -1.98
C LYS A 67 7.28 25.10 -1.99
N SER A 68 6.60 25.34 -3.12
CA SER A 68 5.65 26.43 -3.27
C SER A 68 4.20 25.94 -3.42
N SER A 69 3.95 24.64 -3.35
CA SER A 69 2.64 24.01 -3.63
C SER A 69 2.01 24.49 -4.95
N MET A 70 2.82 24.68 -6.00
CA MET A 70 2.33 25.16 -7.31
C MET A 70 2.47 24.09 -8.37
N ALA A 71 1.55 24.05 -9.33
CA ALA A 71 1.65 23.19 -10.51
C ALA A 71 1.31 23.91 -11.81
N SER A 72 2.16 23.73 -12.83
CA SER A 72 1.99 24.40 -14.12
C SER A 72 0.99 23.71 -15.07
N CYS A 73 0.82 22.39 -14.96
CA CYS A 73 -0.13 21.64 -15.80
C CYS A 73 -1.43 21.28 -15.04
N ARG A 74 -2.49 21.00 -15.79
CA ARG A 74 -3.83 20.72 -15.24
C ARG A 74 -3.83 19.47 -14.36
N GLN A 75 -3.26 18.36 -14.81
CA GLN A 75 -3.27 17.09 -14.07
C GLN A 75 -2.53 17.21 -12.73
N SER A 76 -1.34 17.82 -12.73
CA SER A 76 -0.60 18.11 -11.49
C SER A 76 -1.36 19.03 -10.53
N ARG A 77 -2.07 20.06 -11.03
CA ARG A 77 -2.94 20.90 -10.18
C ARG A 77 -4.07 20.09 -9.53
N ARG A 78 -4.65 19.14 -10.26
CA ARG A 78 -5.71 18.29 -9.72
C ARG A 78 -5.20 17.35 -8.64
N LEU A 79 -4.00 16.79 -8.80
CA LEU A 79 -3.36 16.00 -7.74
C LEU A 79 -3.10 16.86 -6.50
N LEU A 80 -2.48 18.03 -6.64
CA LEU A 80 -2.23 18.93 -5.52
C LEU A 80 -3.52 19.30 -4.79
N LYS A 81 -4.55 19.68 -5.54
CA LYS A 81 -5.87 19.99 -4.98
C LYS A 81 -6.46 18.79 -4.24
N CYS A 82 -6.37 17.59 -4.80
CA CYS A 82 -6.86 16.37 -4.14
C CYS A 82 -6.10 16.08 -2.84
N ILE A 83 -4.77 16.28 -2.81
CA ILE A 83 -3.97 16.14 -1.59
C ILE A 83 -4.46 17.14 -0.52
N GLU A 84 -4.63 18.41 -0.90
CA GLU A 84 -5.05 19.48 0.00
C GLU A 84 -6.49 19.28 0.52
N ASP A 85 -7.46 19.07 -0.37
CA ASP A 85 -8.89 18.93 -0.05
C ASP A 85 -9.15 17.71 0.87
N ASN A 86 -8.26 16.71 0.87
CA ASN A 86 -8.38 15.48 1.65
C ASN A 86 -7.47 15.43 2.89
N PHE A 87 -6.88 16.55 3.29
CA PHE A 87 -5.98 16.65 4.46
C PHE A 87 -4.81 15.67 4.41
N LEU A 88 -4.34 15.35 3.19
CA LEU A 88 -3.17 14.53 2.97
C LEU A 88 -1.93 15.43 2.96
N SER A 89 -0.81 14.93 3.48
CA SER A 89 0.49 15.58 3.37
C SER A 89 1.44 14.71 2.57
N GLN A 90 2.22 15.36 1.72
CA GLN A 90 3.33 14.74 1.01
C GLN A 90 4.60 14.85 1.89
N VAL A 91 5.37 13.77 1.99
CA VAL A 91 6.47 13.63 2.96
C VAL A 91 7.85 13.87 2.36
N ILE A 92 8.04 13.63 1.06
CA ILE A 92 9.35 13.64 0.41
C ILE A 92 9.76 15.07 0.04
N ASP A 93 10.85 15.60 0.59
CA ASP A 93 11.28 16.99 0.34
C ASP A 93 12.46 17.13 -0.65
N SER A 94 12.99 16.01 -1.12
CA SER A 94 14.22 15.93 -1.91
C SER A 94 14.02 15.09 -3.19
N PRO A 95 14.76 15.39 -4.28
CA PRO A 95 14.56 14.72 -5.56
C PRO A 95 14.68 13.19 -5.49
N THR A 96 13.83 12.50 -6.25
CA THR A 96 13.78 11.04 -6.34
C THR A 96 14.11 10.52 -7.74
N LYS A 97 14.13 11.40 -8.76
CA LYS A 97 14.60 11.10 -10.12
C LYS A 97 15.22 12.37 -10.73
N GLY A 98 16.53 12.38 -10.95
CA GLY A 98 17.24 13.59 -11.36
C GLY A 98 16.99 14.73 -10.36
N ASP A 99 16.58 15.91 -10.85
CA ASP A 99 16.25 17.07 -10.02
C ASP A 99 14.77 17.16 -9.61
N ALA A 100 13.96 16.14 -9.93
CA ALA A 100 12.53 16.13 -9.70
C ALA A 100 12.10 15.19 -8.56
N ILE A 101 11.05 15.58 -7.84
CA ILE A 101 10.35 14.73 -6.87
C ILE A 101 9.17 14.10 -7.61
N LEU A 102 9.33 12.85 -8.04
CA LEU A 102 8.33 12.09 -8.80
C LEU A 102 7.73 10.95 -7.98
N ASP A 103 8.58 10.26 -7.23
CA ASP A 103 8.12 9.35 -6.17
C ASP A 103 7.58 10.16 -4.99
N LEU A 104 6.38 9.80 -4.53
CA LEU A 104 5.72 10.46 -3.42
C LEU A 104 5.42 9.45 -2.30
N ILE A 105 5.38 9.97 -1.08
CA ILE A 105 4.72 9.35 0.06
C ILE A 105 3.67 10.37 0.52
N VAL A 106 2.40 9.95 0.54
CA VAL A 106 1.25 10.79 0.85
C VAL A 106 0.44 10.14 1.97
N THR A 107 0.14 10.87 3.04
CA THR A 107 -0.57 10.33 4.21
C THR A 107 -1.42 11.38 4.93
N ASN A 108 -2.51 10.98 5.57
CA ASN A 108 -3.30 11.85 6.46
C ASN A 108 -2.98 11.60 7.95
N VAL A 109 -1.97 10.78 8.24
CA VAL A 109 -1.56 10.44 9.61
C VAL A 109 -0.23 11.12 9.92
N SER A 110 -0.29 12.18 10.73
CA SER A 110 0.90 12.87 11.23
C SER A 110 1.77 11.92 12.06
N GLY A 111 3.09 11.96 11.83
CA GLY A 111 4.06 11.12 12.55
C GLY A 111 4.03 9.63 12.18
N LEU A 112 3.31 9.23 11.13
CA LEU A 112 3.28 7.84 10.67
C LEU A 112 4.62 7.38 10.10
N ILE A 113 5.37 8.29 9.48
CA ILE A 113 6.63 7.99 8.82
C ILE A 113 7.79 8.31 9.77
N GLY A 114 8.60 7.31 10.06
CA GLY A 114 9.85 7.42 10.84
C GLY A 114 11.06 7.01 10.00
N ASP A 115 12.26 7.31 10.49
CA ASP A 115 13.55 6.89 9.91
C ASP A 115 13.65 7.08 8.38
N PHE A 116 13.09 8.19 7.88
CA PHE A 116 13.04 8.48 6.44
C PHE A 116 14.43 8.80 5.89
N LYS A 117 14.79 8.18 4.78
CA LYS A 117 16.00 8.48 4.02
C LYS A 117 15.80 8.25 2.53
N ILE A 118 16.50 9.06 1.73
CA ILE A 118 16.70 8.84 0.31
C ILE A 118 18.13 8.33 0.15
N GLY A 119 18.26 7.10 -0.32
CA GLY A 119 19.53 6.45 -0.64
C GLY A 119 19.88 6.56 -2.12
N ASP A 120 21.01 5.97 -2.49
CA ASP A 120 21.45 5.93 -3.89
C ASP A 120 20.51 5.12 -4.79
N SER A 121 20.68 5.27 -6.10
CA SER A 121 19.95 4.46 -7.06
C SER A 121 20.29 2.97 -6.92
N LEU A 122 19.26 2.13 -7.07
CA LEU A 122 19.44 0.69 -7.04
C LEU A 122 19.84 0.17 -8.42
N GLY A 123 21.10 -0.27 -8.57
CA GLY A 123 21.61 -0.81 -9.83
C GLY A 123 21.71 0.25 -10.93
N CYS A 124 21.04 0.02 -12.06
CA CYS A 124 20.99 0.97 -13.18
C CYS A 124 19.71 1.84 -13.18
N SER A 125 18.97 1.87 -12.06
CA SER A 125 17.79 2.71 -11.90
C SER A 125 18.18 4.20 -12.01
N ASP A 126 17.33 4.98 -12.65
CA ASP A 126 17.38 6.44 -12.62
C ASP A 126 16.58 7.06 -11.45
N HIS A 127 15.81 6.22 -10.73
CA HIS A 127 15.19 6.57 -9.46
C HIS A 127 16.09 6.24 -8.26
N MET A 128 16.05 7.13 -7.27
CA MET A 128 16.69 7.00 -5.96
C MET A 128 15.87 6.07 -5.06
N LEU A 129 16.56 5.30 -4.21
CA LEU A 129 15.88 4.43 -3.26
C LEU A 129 15.28 5.25 -2.11
N VAL A 130 14.00 5.04 -1.81
CA VAL A 130 13.33 5.67 -0.66
C VAL A 130 13.09 4.62 0.42
N GLU A 131 13.67 4.83 1.60
CA GLU A 131 13.51 3.94 2.76
C GLU A 131 12.90 4.70 3.93
N PHE A 132 11.97 4.07 4.64
CA PHE A 132 11.30 4.63 5.80
C PHE A 132 10.66 3.53 6.66
N ALA A 133 10.41 3.85 7.92
CA ALA A 133 9.63 3.04 8.83
C ALA A 133 8.17 3.53 8.90
N VAL A 134 7.22 2.60 8.92
CA VAL A 134 5.81 2.90 9.22
C VAL A 134 5.58 2.71 10.72
N LEU A 135 5.54 3.81 11.46
CA LEU A 135 5.35 3.83 12.90
C LEU A 135 3.88 3.59 13.23
N LYS A 136 3.55 2.37 13.66
CA LYS A 136 2.22 2.02 14.14
C LYS A 136 2.30 1.58 15.59
N ASP A 137 1.41 2.11 16.42
CA ASP A 137 1.22 1.65 17.78
C ASP A 137 0.48 0.30 17.77
N VAL A 138 1.25 -0.75 17.54
CA VAL A 138 0.77 -2.13 17.57
C VAL A 138 0.82 -2.57 19.03
N GLY A 139 -0.15 -2.14 19.84
CA GLY A 139 -0.34 -2.74 21.16
C GLY A 139 -0.36 -4.26 20.97
N GLN A 140 0.57 -4.98 21.60
CA GLN A 140 0.79 -6.40 21.34
C GLN A 140 -0.53 -7.16 21.47
N ALA A 141 -1.12 -7.53 20.33
CA ALA A 141 -2.17 -8.54 20.37
C ALA A 141 -1.46 -9.83 20.77
N LYS A 142 -1.67 -10.29 22.00
CA LYS A 142 -1.30 -11.66 22.36
C LYS A 142 -2.09 -12.54 21.40
N SER A 143 -1.43 -13.04 20.35
CA SER A 143 -2.04 -14.05 19.49
C SER A 143 -2.37 -15.21 20.42
N LYS A 144 -3.66 -15.41 20.72
CA LYS A 144 -4.15 -16.65 21.30
C LYS A 144 -4.27 -17.66 20.16
N ILE A 145 -3.18 -17.91 19.45
CA ILE A 145 -3.12 -19.11 18.61
C ILE A 145 -3.24 -20.26 19.60
N ARG A 146 -4.38 -20.94 19.57
CA ARG A 146 -4.59 -22.18 20.32
C ARG A 146 -3.76 -23.25 19.62
N THR A 147 -2.49 -23.36 20.00
CA THR A 147 -1.65 -24.46 19.54
C THR A 147 -2.14 -25.73 20.23
N MET A 148 -2.55 -26.74 19.45
CA MET A 148 -2.91 -28.04 20.04
C MET A 148 -1.69 -28.64 20.72
N ASN A 149 -1.85 -29.09 21.96
CA ASN A 149 -0.79 -29.75 22.70
C ASN A 149 -0.74 -31.24 22.30
N PHE A 150 -0.01 -31.55 21.23
CA PHE A 150 0.18 -32.93 20.76
C PHE A 150 0.82 -33.86 21.80
N ARG A 151 1.52 -33.31 22.81
CA ARG A 151 2.06 -34.08 23.94
C ARG A 151 0.97 -34.72 24.80
N LYS A 152 -0.24 -34.15 24.82
CA LYS A 152 -1.42 -34.68 25.53
C LYS A 152 -2.38 -35.43 24.59
N ALA A 153 -2.05 -35.60 23.32
CA ALA A 153 -2.93 -36.28 22.39
C ALA A 153 -3.03 -37.77 22.73
N ARG A 154 -4.25 -38.31 22.65
CA ARG A 154 -4.54 -39.75 22.82
C ARG A 154 -4.33 -40.50 21.50
N PHE A 155 -3.07 -40.68 21.10
CA PHE A 155 -2.72 -41.31 19.82
C PHE A 155 -3.27 -42.73 19.67
N GLN A 156 -3.38 -43.48 20.77
CA GLN A 156 -3.94 -44.83 20.74
C GLN A 156 -5.42 -44.81 20.32
N LEU A 157 -6.22 -43.93 20.92
CA LEU A 157 -7.63 -43.75 20.56
C LEU A 157 -7.79 -43.25 19.13
N PHE A 158 -6.92 -42.32 18.70
CA PHE A 158 -6.90 -41.85 17.31
C PHE A 158 -6.63 -42.99 16.33
N LYS A 159 -5.65 -43.85 16.62
CA LYS A 159 -5.32 -45.02 15.79
C LYS A 159 -6.47 -46.02 15.74
N GLU A 160 -7.15 -46.27 16.86
CA GLU A 160 -8.34 -47.11 16.90
C GLU A 160 -9.48 -46.55 16.05
N LEU A 161 -9.73 -45.23 16.12
CA LEU A 161 -10.75 -44.57 15.32
C LEU A 161 -10.43 -44.62 13.83
N VAL A 162 -9.18 -44.34 13.44
CA VAL A 162 -8.71 -44.41 12.05
C VAL A 162 -8.82 -45.83 11.48
N ASN A 163 -8.51 -46.84 12.29
CA ASN A 163 -8.59 -48.25 11.88
C ASN A 163 -10.04 -48.76 11.74
N ARG A 164 -11.02 -48.07 12.34
CA ARG A 164 -12.44 -48.40 12.20
C ARG A 164 -13.07 -47.82 10.94
N ILE A 165 -12.35 -46.94 10.24
CA ILE A 165 -12.84 -46.35 9.00
C ILE A 165 -12.60 -47.36 7.87
N THR A 166 -13.69 -47.77 7.22
CA THR A 166 -13.64 -48.57 5.98
C THR A 166 -13.27 -47.65 4.82
N TRP A 167 -11.97 -47.43 4.63
CA TRP A 167 -11.44 -46.47 3.66
C TRP A 167 -11.90 -46.76 2.22
N GLU A 168 -12.19 -48.02 1.90
CA GLU A 168 -12.72 -48.44 0.60
C GLU A 168 -14.11 -47.88 0.29
N THR A 169 -14.89 -47.51 1.32
CA THR A 169 -16.20 -46.85 1.16
C THR A 169 -16.11 -45.32 1.17
N VAL A 170 -15.11 -44.76 1.86
CA VAL A 170 -14.92 -43.31 2.00
C VAL A 170 -14.19 -42.73 0.78
N LEU A 171 -13.32 -43.52 0.15
CA LEU A 171 -12.48 -43.12 -0.98
C LEU A 171 -12.95 -43.71 -2.30
N ARG A 172 -14.21 -44.16 -2.38
CA ARG A 172 -14.84 -44.48 -3.66
C ARG A 172 -15.32 -43.18 -4.31
N ASP A 173 -14.82 -42.92 -5.50
CA ASP A 173 -15.30 -41.89 -6.43
C ASP A 173 -16.78 -42.10 -6.80
#